data_AF-F9WNC7-F1
#
_entry.id   AF-F9WNC7-F1
#
_cell.length_a   1.000
_cell.length_b   1.000
_cell.length_c   1.000
_cell.angle_alpha   90.00
_cell.angle_beta   90.00
_cell.angle_gamma   90.00
#
_symmetry.space_group_name_H-M   'P 1'
#
loop_
_entity.id
_entity.type
_entity.pdbx_description
1 polymer ?
#
loop_
_entity_poly.entity_id
_entity_poly.type
_entity_poly.pdbx_seq_one_letter_code
_entity_poly.pdbx_strand_id
1 'polypeptide(L)'
;MLAMEGMKKAGDALEHAVQRSGNANFSISKVDVDLVNEGKELEEINNNLKKRLDEIGIGIDITTSEGCNGKLLNKIDTSTKEFLRLAAKLNASALLMANRTLTSLESRAEEVNKNVASISEDLQVAVQNLKNARKFEQSAAEAAEYVVADVLSRLMSELCATATELRVTRKNLALLSANATSIKKSVSEEAQAIATLKNHSDSPDMSPYVEEGFTVAVRMTVLLEKELQRTNARLEMMTASRATMKLKEVHAGNTNVFDAVSDAVLGIFADTPGKPHENVCTRNATSELVQKLKGKSGDFSLLRDTSVITELNRFATKMSDELKGAVKRMNKVAVRADEANEALAEAVRRAREDSAGRRCLPLQQLFNALSGWW
;
A
#
# COMPACT_ATOMS: atom_id res chain seq x y z
N MET A 1 1.74 -10.76 10.25
CA MET A 1 3.00 -11.51 10.43
C MET A 1 3.82 -11.51 9.14
N LEU A 2 3.21 -11.84 7.99
CA LEU A 2 3.90 -11.90 6.69
C LEU A 2 4.47 -10.55 6.17
N ALA A 3 3.75 -9.44 6.32
CA ALA A 3 4.24 -8.12 5.91
C ALA A 3 5.52 -7.67 6.66
N MET A 4 5.58 -7.89 7.98
CA MET A 4 6.79 -7.57 8.78
C MET A 4 7.98 -8.44 8.39
N GLU A 5 7.73 -9.71 8.09
CA GLU A 5 8.77 -10.64 7.61
C GLU A 5 9.29 -10.24 6.22
N GLY A 6 8.41 -9.83 5.31
CA GLY A 6 8.78 -9.30 3.99
C GLY A 6 9.56 -7.99 4.08
N MET A 7 9.17 -7.07 4.96
CA MET A 7 9.90 -5.82 5.21
C MET A 7 11.31 -6.09 5.75
N LYS A 8 11.44 -7.04 6.68
CA LYS A 8 12.75 -7.45 7.20
C LYS A 8 13.63 -8.02 6.08
N LYS A 9 13.09 -8.94 5.28
CA LYS A 9 13.81 -9.52 4.12
C LYS A 9 14.26 -8.46 3.12
N ALA A 10 13.42 -7.47 2.84
CA ALA A 10 13.78 -6.35 1.96
C ALA A 10 14.90 -5.49 2.57
N GLY A 11 14.82 -5.18 3.87
CA GLY A 11 15.85 -4.44 4.59
C GLY A 11 17.21 -5.14 4.60
N ASP A 12 17.23 -6.43 4.99
CA ASP A 12 18.44 -7.25 5.03
C ASP A 12 19.11 -7.34 3.63
N ALA A 13 18.30 -7.50 2.57
CA ALA A 13 18.81 -7.52 1.20
C ALA A 13 19.38 -6.15 0.77
N LEU A 14 18.73 -5.04 1.12
CA LEU A 14 19.23 -3.69 0.83
C LEU A 14 20.55 -3.40 1.54
N GLU A 15 20.67 -3.79 2.80
CA GLU A 15 21.91 -3.67 3.57
C GLU A 15 23.06 -4.43 2.90
N HIS A 16 22.80 -5.67 2.48
CA HIS A 16 23.78 -6.45 1.71
C HIS A 16 24.13 -5.80 0.37
N ALA A 17 23.16 -5.22 -0.35
CA ALA A 17 23.42 -4.53 -1.61
C ALA A 17 24.33 -3.29 -1.41
N VAL A 18 24.04 -2.47 -0.39
CA VAL A 18 24.83 -1.30 -0.01
C VAL A 18 26.25 -1.70 0.36
N GLN A 19 26.40 -2.72 1.22
CA GLN A 19 27.70 -3.21 1.64
C GLN A 19 28.53 -3.72 0.44
N ARG A 20 27.91 -4.49 -0.45
CA ARG A 20 28.59 -5.04 -1.64
C ARG A 20 28.96 -3.96 -2.64
N SER A 21 28.10 -2.97 -2.84
CA SER A 21 28.39 -1.79 -3.67
C SER A 21 29.54 -0.96 -3.08
N GLY A 22 29.53 -0.72 -1.77
CA GLY A 22 30.62 -0.03 -1.07
C GLY A 22 31.96 -0.74 -1.23
N ASN A 23 31.99 -2.06 -1.07
CA ASN A 23 33.20 -2.86 -1.29
C ASN A 23 33.68 -2.80 -2.74
N ALA A 24 32.77 -2.88 -3.71
CA ALA A 24 33.13 -2.76 -5.12
C ALA A 24 33.71 -1.37 -5.45
N ASN A 25 33.10 -0.31 -4.92
CA ASN A 25 33.57 1.06 -5.10
C ASN A 25 34.97 1.25 -4.48
N PHE A 26 35.20 0.71 -3.29
CA PHE A 26 36.51 0.72 -2.65
C PHE A 26 37.57 0.01 -3.49
N SER A 27 37.29 -1.19 -3.99
CA SER A 27 38.19 -1.94 -4.89
C SER A 27 38.48 -1.17 -6.17
N ILE A 28 37.46 -0.56 -6.80
CA ILE A 28 37.64 0.25 -8.02
C ILE A 28 38.50 1.48 -7.75
N SER A 29 38.25 2.21 -6.66
CA SER A 29 39.06 3.37 -6.28
C SER A 29 40.51 3.00 -6.01
N LYS A 30 40.75 1.84 -5.38
CA LYS A 30 42.10 1.32 -5.16
C LYS A 30 42.80 1.01 -6.49
N VAL A 31 42.13 0.29 -7.39
CA VAL A 31 42.66 -0.02 -8.73
C VAL A 31 43.00 1.25 -9.51
N ASP A 32 42.16 2.29 -9.44
CA ASP A 32 42.39 3.56 -10.14
C ASP A 32 43.65 4.27 -9.62
N VAL A 33 43.86 4.27 -8.30
CA VAL A 33 45.08 4.82 -7.67
C VAL A 33 46.32 4.01 -8.06
N ASP A 34 46.24 2.69 -7.99
CA ASP A 34 47.36 1.79 -8.31
C ASP A 34 47.77 1.95 -9.79
N LEU A 35 46.81 2.02 -10.73
CA LEU A 35 47.08 2.26 -12.14
C LEU A 35 47.76 3.61 -12.42
N VAL A 36 47.33 4.67 -11.73
CA VAL A 36 47.93 6.01 -11.87
C VAL A 36 49.37 6.02 -11.34
N ASN A 37 49.63 5.35 -10.22
CA ASN A 37 50.97 5.28 -9.63
C ASN A 37 51.93 4.48 -10.54
N GLU A 38 51.52 3.29 -10.99
CA GLU A 38 52.31 2.47 -11.92
C GLU A 38 52.61 3.21 -13.22
N GLY A 39 51.62 3.93 -13.78
CA GLY A 39 51.80 4.73 -14.98
C GLY A 39 52.86 5.83 -14.84
N LYS A 40 52.88 6.54 -13.71
CA LYS A 40 53.87 7.60 -13.42
C LYS A 40 55.28 7.03 -13.28
N GLU A 41 55.42 5.91 -12.58
CA GLU A 41 56.73 5.31 -12.34
C GLU A 41 57.32 4.71 -13.63
N LEU A 42 56.50 4.07 -14.46
CA LEU A 42 56.90 3.62 -15.80
C LEU A 42 57.37 4.79 -16.69
N GLU A 43 56.68 5.93 -16.62
CA GLU A 43 57.06 7.14 -17.35
C GLU A 43 58.42 7.69 -16.88
N GLU A 44 58.67 7.74 -15.57
CA GLU A 44 59.94 8.17 -15.01
C GLU A 44 61.11 7.27 -15.45
N ILE A 45 60.89 5.96 -15.41
CA ILE A 45 61.88 4.97 -15.84
C ILE A 45 62.18 5.11 -17.35
N ASN A 46 61.16 5.26 -18.19
CA ASN A 46 61.32 5.47 -19.62
C ASN A 46 62.14 6.74 -19.92
N ASN A 47 61.87 7.84 -19.21
CA ASN A 47 62.62 9.08 -19.33
C ASN A 47 64.09 8.93 -18.92
N ASN A 48 64.35 8.21 -17.82
CA ASN A 48 65.70 7.90 -17.37
C ASN A 48 66.47 7.02 -18.38
N LEU A 49 65.81 6.04 -19.00
CA LEU A 49 66.40 5.17 -20.00
C LEU A 49 66.75 5.95 -21.27
N LYS A 50 65.83 6.78 -21.79
CA LYS A 50 66.07 7.67 -22.94
C LYS A 50 67.29 8.55 -22.71
N LYS A 51 67.36 9.22 -21.56
CA LYS A 51 68.49 10.07 -21.19
C LYS A 51 69.83 9.32 -21.23
N ARG A 52 69.89 8.12 -20.67
CA ARG A 52 71.12 7.30 -20.65
C ARG A 52 71.52 6.80 -22.04
N LEU A 53 70.56 6.49 -22.89
CA LEU A 53 70.83 6.08 -24.28
C LEU A 53 71.34 7.25 -25.12
N ASP A 54 70.79 8.46 -24.91
CA ASP A 54 71.30 9.69 -25.52
C ASP A 54 72.75 9.98 -25.08
N GLU A 55 73.08 9.81 -23.79
CA GLU A 55 74.44 9.94 -23.25
C GLU A 55 75.45 8.97 -23.91
N ILE A 56 74.99 7.81 -24.37
CA ILE A 56 75.79 6.80 -25.07
C ILE A 56 75.87 7.09 -26.59
N GLY A 57 75.17 8.11 -27.09
CA GLY A 57 75.12 8.46 -28.52
C GLY A 57 74.22 7.52 -29.34
N ILE A 58 73.31 6.84 -28.67
CA ILE A 58 72.34 5.90 -29.26
C ILE A 58 70.96 6.56 -29.19
N GLY A 59 70.68 7.45 -30.15
CA GLY A 59 69.34 7.99 -30.37
C GLY A 59 68.42 6.92 -30.95
N ILE A 60 67.86 6.07 -30.09
CA ILE A 60 66.86 5.08 -30.46
C ILE A 60 65.50 5.57 -29.98
N ASP A 61 64.57 5.69 -30.91
CA ASP A 61 63.16 5.82 -30.60
C ASP A 61 62.62 4.44 -30.18
N ILE A 62 62.44 4.23 -28.87
CA ILE A 62 62.16 2.93 -28.23
C ILE A 62 60.66 2.66 -28.17
N THR A 63 59.93 2.97 -29.25
CA THR A 63 58.47 2.84 -29.26
C THR A 63 58.00 1.39 -29.53
N THR A 64 58.89 0.49 -29.99
CA THR A 64 58.61 -0.95 -30.19
C THR A 64 59.87 -1.82 -29.92
N SER A 65 59.69 -3.09 -29.50
CA SER A 65 60.85 -4.00 -29.27
C SER A 65 61.63 -4.30 -30.55
N GLU A 66 60.95 -4.32 -31.68
CA GLU A 66 61.52 -4.50 -33.02
C GLU A 66 62.41 -3.31 -33.43
N GLY A 67 61.99 -2.09 -33.08
CA GLY A 67 62.76 -0.87 -33.31
C GLY A 67 64.04 -0.79 -32.46
N CYS A 68 64.01 -1.36 -31.25
CA CYS A 68 65.16 -1.39 -30.34
C CYS A 68 66.26 -2.33 -30.85
N ASN A 69 65.92 -3.59 -31.15
CA ASN A 69 66.90 -4.57 -31.63
C ASN A 69 67.40 -4.27 -33.05
N GLY A 70 66.51 -3.85 -33.96
CA GLY A 70 66.88 -3.60 -35.37
C GLY A 70 67.84 -2.42 -35.53
N LYS A 71 67.64 -1.32 -34.79
CA LYS A 71 68.53 -0.15 -34.86
C LYS A 71 69.85 -0.36 -34.13
N LEU A 72 69.86 -1.14 -33.04
CA LEU A 72 71.09 -1.48 -32.32
C LEU A 72 72.00 -2.39 -33.15
N LEU A 73 71.43 -3.43 -33.75
CA LEU A 73 72.16 -4.36 -34.62
C LEU A 73 72.67 -3.68 -35.90
N ASN A 74 71.86 -2.81 -36.53
CA ASN A 74 72.29 -2.06 -37.72
C ASN A 74 73.42 -1.05 -37.45
N LYS A 75 73.59 -0.57 -36.21
CA LYS A 75 74.76 0.25 -35.84
C LYS A 75 76.02 -0.60 -35.64
N ILE A 76 75.86 -1.83 -35.16
CA ILE A 76 76.95 -2.77 -34.89
C ILE A 76 77.51 -3.37 -36.19
N ASP A 77 76.68 -3.50 -37.23
CA ASP A 77 77.04 -4.07 -38.54
C ASP A 77 77.82 -3.11 -39.48
N THR A 78 78.60 -2.18 -38.91
CA THR A 78 79.44 -1.25 -39.68
C THR A 78 80.91 -1.62 -39.61
N SER A 79 81.69 -1.23 -40.64
CA SER A 79 83.10 -1.64 -40.82
C SER A 79 83.92 -1.58 -39.53
N THR A 80 84.89 -2.49 -39.38
CA THR A 80 85.73 -2.68 -38.18
C THR A 80 86.32 -1.38 -37.62
N LYS A 81 86.52 -0.36 -38.47
CA LYS A 81 87.04 0.97 -38.09
C LYS A 81 85.99 1.88 -37.44
N GLU A 82 84.75 1.85 -37.91
CA GLU A 82 83.62 2.53 -37.24
C GLU A 82 83.24 1.80 -35.95
N PHE A 83 83.26 0.46 -35.95
CA PHE A 83 83.09 -0.34 -34.75
C PHE A 83 84.15 -0.03 -33.68
N LEU A 84 85.44 0.03 -34.03
CA LEU A 84 86.52 0.42 -33.12
C LEU A 84 86.40 1.88 -32.65
N ARG A 85 85.87 2.79 -33.48
CA ARG A 85 85.62 4.20 -33.12
C ARG A 85 84.42 4.35 -32.17
N LEU A 86 83.38 3.54 -32.37
CA LEU A 86 82.25 3.39 -31.45
C LEU A 86 82.70 2.73 -30.13
N ALA A 87 83.50 1.66 -30.19
CA ALA A 87 84.10 1.00 -29.04
C ALA A 87 85.03 1.93 -28.23
N ALA A 88 85.79 2.79 -28.91
CA ALA A 88 86.61 3.82 -28.24
C ALA A 88 85.78 4.95 -27.61
N LYS A 89 84.55 5.18 -28.09
CA LYS A 89 83.57 6.12 -27.50
C LYS A 89 82.71 5.46 -26.41
N LEU A 90 82.62 4.13 -26.39
CA LEU A 90 81.86 3.38 -25.41
C LEU A 90 82.57 3.45 -24.06
N ASN A 91 82.12 4.40 -23.24
CA ASN A 91 82.54 4.52 -21.87
C ASN A 91 82.05 3.29 -21.08
N ALA A 92 82.96 2.44 -20.62
CA ALA A 92 82.64 1.25 -19.83
C ALA A 92 81.79 1.57 -18.58
N SER A 93 81.97 2.75 -17.99
CA SER A 93 81.14 3.25 -16.88
C SER A 93 79.70 3.52 -17.32
N ALA A 94 79.51 4.11 -18.51
CA ALA A 94 78.19 4.34 -19.09
C ALA A 94 77.48 3.02 -19.45
N LEU A 95 78.23 2.02 -19.93
CA LEU A 95 77.71 0.68 -20.21
C LEU A 95 77.26 -0.05 -18.93
N LEU A 96 78.09 -0.01 -17.88
CA LEU A 96 77.75 -0.56 -16.56
C LEU A 96 76.51 0.11 -15.96
N MET A 97 76.41 1.43 -16.13
CA MET A 97 75.27 2.23 -15.72
C MET A 97 74.00 1.86 -16.49
N ALA A 98 74.08 1.70 -17.81
CA ALA A 98 72.95 1.25 -18.63
C ALA A 98 72.50 -0.18 -18.28
N ASN A 99 73.45 -1.10 -18.04
CA ASN A 99 73.14 -2.46 -17.61
C ASN A 99 72.42 -2.49 -16.26
N ARG A 100 72.87 -1.68 -15.28
CA ARG A 100 72.15 -1.53 -13.99
C ARG A 100 70.74 -0.98 -14.17
N THR A 101 70.55 -0.02 -15.08
CA THR A 101 69.22 0.52 -15.39
C THR A 101 68.33 -0.53 -16.06
N LEU A 102 68.86 -1.37 -16.95
CA LEU A 102 68.13 -2.48 -17.57
C LEU A 102 67.72 -3.56 -16.55
N THR A 103 68.63 -3.97 -15.66
CA THR A 103 68.27 -4.92 -14.59
C THR A 103 67.22 -4.34 -13.63
N SER A 104 67.29 -3.04 -13.34
CA SER A 104 66.24 -2.33 -12.60
C SER A 104 64.91 -2.31 -13.35
N LEU A 105 64.96 -2.20 -14.69
CA LEU A 105 63.79 -2.24 -15.57
C LEU A 105 63.12 -3.63 -15.54
N GLU A 106 63.91 -4.70 -15.65
CA GLU A 106 63.45 -6.08 -15.63
C GLU A 106 62.80 -6.42 -14.28
N SER A 107 63.46 -6.07 -13.17
CA SER A 107 62.89 -6.25 -11.84
C SER A 107 61.58 -5.49 -11.66
N ARG A 108 61.46 -4.29 -12.26
CA ARG A 108 60.23 -3.50 -12.19
C ARG A 108 59.15 -4.05 -13.11
N ALA A 109 59.49 -4.55 -14.28
CA ALA A 109 58.54 -5.22 -15.17
C ALA A 109 57.94 -6.47 -14.52
N GLU A 110 58.73 -7.22 -13.74
CA GLU A 110 58.22 -8.33 -12.91
C GLU A 110 57.26 -7.85 -11.81
N GLU A 111 57.55 -6.71 -11.18
CA GLU A 111 56.69 -6.10 -10.15
C GLU A 111 55.38 -5.58 -10.74
N VAL A 112 55.43 -4.86 -11.87
CA VAL A 112 54.26 -4.43 -12.64
C VAL A 112 53.40 -5.63 -13.03
N ASN A 113 53.99 -6.73 -13.51
CA ASN A 113 53.23 -7.94 -13.84
C ASN A 113 52.49 -8.54 -12.64
N LYS A 114 53.12 -8.53 -11.45
CA LYS A 114 52.45 -8.98 -10.20
C LYS A 114 51.32 -8.04 -9.80
N ASN A 115 51.52 -6.73 -9.93
CA ASN A 115 50.52 -5.72 -9.59
C ASN A 115 49.34 -5.76 -10.56
N VAL A 116 49.57 -5.98 -11.85
CA VAL A 116 48.51 -6.20 -12.87
C VAL A 116 47.69 -7.46 -12.54
N ALA A 117 48.33 -8.55 -12.09
CA ALA A 117 47.61 -9.74 -11.66
C ALA A 117 46.72 -9.45 -10.44
N SER A 118 47.23 -8.73 -9.44
CA SER A 118 46.47 -8.31 -8.26
C SER A 118 45.29 -7.38 -8.63
N ILE A 119 45.50 -6.43 -9.55
CA ILE A 119 44.45 -5.54 -10.05
C ILE A 119 43.36 -6.35 -10.77
N SER A 120 43.75 -7.37 -11.54
CA SER A 120 42.81 -8.26 -12.23
C SER A 120 41.91 -9.02 -11.25
N GLU A 121 42.49 -9.55 -10.16
CA GLU A 121 41.74 -10.21 -9.09
C GLU A 121 40.80 -9.23 -8.37
N ASP A 122 41.28 -8.05 -7.99
CA ASP A 122 40.47 -7.01 -7.33
C ASP A 122 39.29 -6.58 -8.23
N LEU A 123 39.50 -6.45 -9.55
CA LEU A 123 38.43 -6.15 -10.51
C LEU A 123 37.42 -7.29 -10.62
N GLN A 124 37.87 -8.55 -10.62
CA GLN A 124 36.99 -9.71 -10.65
C GLN A 124 36.09 -9.77 -9.40
N VAL A 125 36.66 -9.46 -8.22
CA VAL A 125 35.91 -9.33 -6.96
C VAL A 125 34.89 -8.19 -7.04
N ALA A 126 35.27 -7.03 -7.58
CA ALA A 126 34.36 -5.88 -7.75
C ALA A 126 33.17 -6.23 -8.67
N VAL A 127 33.44 -6.87 -9.82
CA VAL A 127 32.40 -7.33 -10.76
C VAL A 127 31.45 -8.32 -10.08
N GLN A 128 31.99 -9.26 -9.29
CA GLN A 128 31.17 -10.23 -8.58
C GLN A 128 30.32 -9.57 -7.48
N ASN A 129 30.88 -8.62 -6.74
CA ASN A 129 30.15 -7.84 -5.74
C ASN A 129 29.02 -7.02 -6.38
N LEU A 130 29.24 -6.38 -7.54
CA LEU A 130 28.21 -5.66 -8.29
C LEU A 130 27.09 -6.59 -8.77
N LYS A 131 27.43 -7.77 -9.29
CA LYS A 131 26.42 -8.80 -9.67
C LYS A 131 25.58 -9.21 -8.48
N ASN A 132 26.21 -9.43 -7.32
CA ASN A 132 25.50 -9.80 -6.10
C ASN A 132 24.64 -8.65 -5.59
N ALA A 133 25.13 -7.41 -5.62
CA ALA A 133 24.36 -6.22 -5.24
C ALA A 133 23.07 -6.10 -6.06
N ARG A 134 23.14 -6.27 -7.39
CA ARG A 134 21.95 -6.29 -8.26
C ARG A 134 20.96 -7.40 -7.90
N LYS A 135 21.44 -8.60 -7.58
CA LYS A 135 20.56 -9.71 -7.15
C LYS A 135 19.83 -9.40 -5.85
N PHE A 136 20.54 -8.79 -4.89
CA PHE A 136 19.93 -8.38 -3.63
C PHE A 136 18.94 -7.23 -3.81
N GLU A 137 19.24 -6.26 -4.67
CA GLU A 137 18.32 -5.18 -5.03
C GLU A 137 17.02 -5.74 -5.64
N GLN A 138 17.13 -6.69 -6.58
CA GLN A 138 15.98 -7.36 -7.17
C GLN A 138 15.18 -8.15 -6.13
N SER A 139 15.86 -8.88 -5.23
CA SER A 139 15.21 -9.62 -4.14
C SER A 139 14.48 -8.69 -3.17
N ALA A 140 15.05 -7.52 -2.88
CA ALA A 140 14.43 -6.51 -2.03
C ALA A 140 13.16 -5.94 -2.69
N ALA A 141 13.22 -5.70 -4.00
CA ALA A 141 12.08 -5.23 -4.78
C ALA A 141 10.92 -6.25 -4.81
N GLU A 142 11.21 -7.53 -5.03
CA GLU A 142 10.22 -8.61 -5.00
C GLU A 142 9.60 -8.79 -3.60
N ALA A 143 10.42 -8.72 -2.54
CA ALA A 143 9.92 -8.79 -1.17
C ALA A 143 9.01 -7.60 -0.84
N ALA A 144 9.37 -6.40 -1.30
CA ALA A 144 8.58 -5.20 -1.13
C ALA A 144 7.26 -5.24 -1.91
N GLU A 145 7.25 -5.82 -3.12
CA GLU A 145 6.03 -6.09 -3.89
C GLU A 145 5.07 -7.00 -3.12
N TYR A 146 5.59 -8.10 -2.56
CA TYR A 146 4.80 -9.04 -1.78
C TYR A 146 4.14 -8.37 -0.56
N VAL A 147 4.86 -7.50 0.13
CA VAL A 147 4.34 -6.73 1.28
C VAL A 147 3.19 -5.83 0.86
N VAL A 148 3.35 -5.07 -0.22
CA VAL A 148 2.31 -4.18 -0.74
C VAL A 148 1.07 -4.97 -1.15
N ALA A 149 1.26 -6.12 -1.81
CA ALA A 149 0.17 -7.00 -2.21
C ALA A 149 -0.59 -7.58 -0.99
N ASP A 150 0.11 -8.04 0.07
CA ASP A 150 -0.52 -8.54 1.31
C ASP A 150 -1.33 -7.43 1.99
N VAL A 151 -0.77 -6.21 2.11
CA VAL A 151 -1.45 -5.08 2.75
C VAL A 151 -2.69 -4.67 1.96
N LEU A 152 -2.59 -4.50 0.64
CA LEU A 152 -3.73 -4.18 -0.22
C LEU A 152 -4.80 -5.27 -0.18
N SER A 153 -4.40 -6.55 -0.16
CA SER A 153 -5.33 -7.67 -0.05
C SER A 153 -6.16 -7.60 1.23
N ARG A 154 -5.51 -7.29 2.36
CA ARG A 154 -6.20 -7.14 3.65
C ARG A 154 -7.14 -5.95 3.66
N LEU A 155 -6.69 -4.79 3.20
CA LEU A 155 -7.52 -3.59 3.13
C LEU A 155 -8.75 -3.78 2.24
N MET A 156 -8.57 -4.41 1.07
CA MET A 156 -9.69 -4.76 0.19
C MET A 156 -10.64 -5.75 0.86
N SER A 157 -10.13 -6.76 1.57
CA SER A 157 -10.95 -7.72 2.31
C SER A 157 -11.77 -7.04 3.41
N GLU A 158 -11.19 -6.10 4.15
CA GLU A 158 -11.89 -5.30 5.18
C GLU A 158 -12.97 -4.40 4.58
N LEU A 159 -12.68 -3.71 3.47
CA LEU A 159 -13.65 -2.89 2.77
C LEU A 159 -14.80 -3.73 2.21
N CYS A 160 -14.50 -4.92 1.68
CA CYS A 160 -15.50 -5.88 1.21
C CYS A 160 -16.38 -6.42 2.33
N ALA A 161 -15.81 -6.74 3.49
CA ALA A 161 -16.57 -7.11 4.67
C ALA A 161 -17.49 -5.97 5.12
N THR A 162 -16.94 -4.75 5.20
CA THR A 162 -17.69 -3.53 5.53
C THR A 162 -18.85 -3.30 4.56
N ALA A 163 -18.63 -3.43 3.25
CA ALA A 163 -19.69 -3.28 2.25
C ALA A 163 -20.74 -4.38 2.33
N THR A 164 -20.34 -5.61 2.67
CA THR A 164 -21.27 -6.74 2.87
C THR A 164 -22.16 -6.48 4.09
N GLU A 165 -21.58 -6.10 5.22
CA GLU A 165 -22.32 -5.78 6.43
C GLU A 165 -23.18 -4.51 6.26
N LEU A 166 -22.72 -3.52 5.49
CA LEU A 166 -23.53 -2.37 5.09
C LEU A 166 -24.78 -2.79 4.31
N ARG A 167 -24.66 -3.72 3.34
CA ARG A 167 -25.80 -4.26 2.60
C ARG A 167 -26.80 -4.98 3.51
N VAL A 168 -26.32 -5.78 4.46
CA VAL A 168 -27.17 -6.45 5.47
C VAL A 168 -27.88 -5.40 6.34
N THR A 169 -27.15 -4.39 6.80
CA THR A 169 -27.69 -3.30 7.62
C THR A 169 -28.78 -2.52 6.88
N ARG A 170 -28.59 -2.23 5.59
CA ARG A 170 -29.61 -1.59 4.75
C ARG A 170 -30.86 -2.45 4.59
N LYS A 171 -30.72 -3.77 4.38
CA LYS A 171 -31.85 -4.69 4.31
C LYS A 171 -32.63 -4.72 5.62
N ASN A 172 -31.94 -4.80 6.76
CA ASN A 172 -32.57 -4.78 8.08
C ASN A 172 -33.29 -3.46 8.34
N LEU A 173 -32.69 -2.33 7.96
CA LEU A 173 -33.34 -1.02 8.05
C LEU A 173 -34.62 -0.95 7.21
N ALA A 174 -34.61 -1.51 5.99
CA ALA A 174 -35.79 -1.56 5.14
C ALA A 174 -36.92 -2.39 5.78
N LEU A 175 -36.60 -3.53 6.41
CA LEU A 175 -37.56 -4.33 7.16
C LEU A 175 -38.14 -3.55 8.36
N LEU A 176 -37.29 -2.88 9.14
CA LEU A 176 -37.72 -2.05 10.26
C LEU A 176 -38.59 -0.86 9.80
N SER A 177 -38.28 -0.27 8.64
CA SER A 177 -39.08 0.80 8.04
C SER A 177 -40.47 0.31 7.60
N ALA A 178 -40.54 -0.88 7.00
CA ALA A 178 -41.81 -1.52 6.65
C ALA A 178 -42.65 -1.82 7.92
N ASN A 179 -42.01 -2.34 8.97
CA ASN A 179 -42.66 -2.58 10.26
C ASN A 179 -43.21 -1.28 10.87
N ALA A 180 -42.40 -0.22 10.93
CA ALA A 180 -42.84 1.09 11.43
C ALA A 180 -44.03 1.65 10.65
N THR A 181 -44.04 1.47 9.33
CA THR A 181 -45.18 1.86 8.49
C THR A 181 -46.44 1.07 8.86
N SER A 182 -46.31 -0.23 9.11
CA SER A 182 -47.41 -1.09 9.57
C SER A 182 -47.93 -0.64 10.93
N ILE A 183 -47.05 -0.42 11.90
CA ILE A 183 -47.42 0.04 13.26
C ILE A 183 -48.19 1.36 13.19
N LYS A 184 -47.67 2.33 12.43
CA LYS A 184 -48.32 3.63 12.25
C LYS A 184 -49.71 3.49 11.67
N LYS A 185 -49.86 2.66 10.63
CA LYS A 185 -51.16 2.38 10.01
C LYS A 185 -52.12 1.78 11.03
N SER A 186 -51.70 0.76 11.79
CA SER A 186 -52.52 0.14 12.83
C SER A 186 -52.93 1.10 13.94
N VAL A 187 -52.02 1.97 14.40
CA VAL A 187 -52.35 3.02 15.38
C VAL A 187 -53.45 3.94 14.83
N SER A 188 -53.33 4.38 13.56
CA SER A 188 -54.33 5.24 12.94
C SER A 188 -55.67 4.53 12.71
N GLU A 189 -55.67 3.30 12.22
CA GLU A 189 -56.89 2.52 11.95
C GLU A 189 -57.64 2.20 13.24
N GLU A 190 -56.95 1.76 14.29
CA GLU A 190 -57.57 1.46 15.59
C GLU A 190 -58.11 2.71 16.28
N ALA A 191 -57.36 3.82 16.23
CA ALA A 191 -57.84 5.10 16.75
C ALA A 191 -59.10 5.58 16.00
N GLN A 192 -59.14 5.43 14.67
CA GLN A 192 -60.29 5.79 13.84
C GLN A 192 -61.49 4.86 14.08
N ALA A 193 -61.26 3.55 14.24
CA ALA A 193 -62.31 2.59 14.54
C ALA A 193 -63.00 2.93 15.87
N ILE A 194 -62.22 3.28 16.90
CA ILE A 194 -62.74 3.69 18.21
C ILE A 194 -63.49 5.03 18.11
N ALA A 195 -62.97 6.00 17.36
CA ALA A 195 -63.66 7.25 17.08
C ALA A 195 -64.97 7.05 16.29
N THR A 196 -65.06 6.02 15.44
CA THR A 196 -66.27 5.72 14.68
C THR A 196 -67.31 5.01 15.54
N LEU A 197 -66.88 4.11 16.43
CA LEU A 197 -67.72 3.51 17.47
C LEU A 197 -68.37 4.59 18.36
N LYS A 198 -67.63 5.65 18.69
CA LYS A 198 -68.15 6.84 19.38
C LYS A 198 -69.33 7.50 18.63
N ASN A 199 -69.31 7.55 17.30
CA ASN A 199 -70.35 8.24 16.53
C ASN A 199 -71.66 7.44 16.35
N HIS A 200 -71.63 6.13 16.60
CA HIS A 200 -72.80 5.25 16.40
C HIS A 200 -73.52 4.88 17.71
N SER A 201 -72.86 5.06 18.85
CA SER A 201 -73.47 4.98 20.17
C SER A 201 -73.65 6.39 20.70
N ASP A 202 -74.80 6.75 21.28
CA ASP A 202 -75.01 7.99 22.07
C ASP A 202 -74.18 8.00 23.38
N SER A 203 -72.97 7.42 23.32
CA SER A 203 -72.07 7.16 24.42
C SER A 203 -71.24 8.41 24.73
N PRO A 204 -70.94 8.68 26.01
CA PRO A 204 -70.04 9.77 26.39
C PRO A 204 -68.65 9.58 25.78
N ASP A 205 -67.89 10.68 25.76
CA ASP A 205 -66.53 10.80 25.23
C ASP A 205 -65.63 9.60 25.56
N MET A 206 -64.63 9.40 24.71
CA MET A 206 -63.59 8.39 24.91
C MET A 206 -63.02 8.54 26.32
N SER A 207 -62.96 7.44 27.07
CA SER A 207 -62.44 7.51 28.44
C SER A 207 -61.01 8.06 28.39
N PRO A 208 -60.63 9.00 29.28
CA PRO A 208 -59.27 9.54 29.32
C PRO A 208 -58.19 8.45 29.37
N TYR A 209 -58.52 7.28 29.94
CA TYR A 209 -57.66 6.09 29.99
C TYR A 209 -57.29 5.52 28.61
N VAL A 210 -58.25 5.51 27.66
CA VAL A 210 -58.06 5.00 26.31
C VAL A 210 -57.38 6.06 25.43
N GLU A 211 -57.78 7.33 25.58
CA GLU A 211 -57.17 8.46 24.88
C GLU A 211 -55.67 8.60 25.22
N GLU A 212 -55.31 8.45 26.49
CA GLU A 212 -53.92 8.43 26.93
C GLU A 212 -53.14 7.27 26.28
N GLY A 213 -53.75 6.08 26.21
CA GLY A 213 -53.13 4.90 25.58
C GLY A 213 -52.74 5.14 24.12
N PHE A 214 -53.68 5.64 23.31
CA PHE A 214 -53.40 5.95 21.90
C PHE A 214 -52.45 7.15 21.75
N THR A 215 -52.50 8.13 22.65
CA THR A 215 -51.54 9.24 22.67
C THR A 215 -50.11 8.74 22.87
N VAL A 216 -49.90 7.77 23.78
CA VAL A 216 -48.59 7.14 23.98
C VAL A 216 -48.19 6.32 22.75
N ALA A 217 -49.09 5.54 22.16
CA ALA A 217 -48.80 4.75 20.94
C ALA A 217 -48.38 5.63 19.74
N VAL A 218 -49.08 6.75 19.53
CA VAL A 218 -48.71 7.76 18.52
C VAL A 218 -47.33 8.34 18.81
N ARG A 219 -47.05 8.72 20.07
CA ARG A 219 -45.75 9.28 20.46
C ARG A 219 -44.60 8.30 20.21
N MET A 220 -44.77 7.02 20.56
CA MET A 220 -43.74 5.99 20.33
C MET A 220 -43.49 5.77 18.83
N THR A 221 -44.55 5.77 18.02
CA THR A 221 -44.44 5.67 16.56
C THR A 221 -43.63 6.84 15.97
N VAL A 222 -43.85 8.07 16.44
CA VAL A 222 -43.07 9.26 16.01
C VAL A 222 -41.59 9.14 16.40
N LEU A 223 -41.30 8.61 17.60
CA LEU A 223 -39.91 8.37 18.03
C LEU A 223 -39.22 7.31 17.16
N LEU A 224 -39.93 6.24 16.79
CA LEU A 224 -39.45 5.22 15.87
C LEU A 224 -39.11 5.82 14.50
N GLU A 225 -40.02 6.60 13.90
CA GLU A 225 -39.79 7.26 12.60
C GLU A 225 -38.56 8.18 12.64
N LYS A 226 -38.38 8.92 13.74
CA LYS A 226 -37.23 9.81 13.93
C LYS A 226 -35.92 9.05 13.97
N GLU A 227 -35.87 7.90 14.66
CA GLU A 227 -34.65 7.07 14.71
C GLU A 227 -34.39 6.36 13.37
N LEU A 228 -35.44 5.95 12.65
CA LEU A 228 -35.32 5.43 11.28
C LEU A 228 -34.68 6.46 10.34
N GLN A 229 -35.20 7.68 10.31
CA GLN A 229 -34.66 8.76 9.47
C GLN A 229 -33.19 9.06 9.78
N ARG A 230 -32.83 9.14 11.06
CA ARG A 230 -31.44 9.36 11.51
C ARG A 230 -30.51 8.24 11.09
N THR A 231 -30.98 6.99 11.20
CA THR A 231 -30.19 5.81 10.80
C THR A 231 -30.02 5.77 9.29
N ASN A 232 -31.08 6.04 8.52
CA ASN A 232 -31.02 6.11 7.07
C ASN A 232 -30.03 7.18 6.59
N ALA A 233 -30.10 8.40 7.14
CA ALA A 233 -29.18 9.47 6.80
C ALA A 233 -27.71 9.12 7.08
N ARG A 234 -27.44 8.28 8.10
CA ARG A 234 -26.09 7.79 8.39
C ARG A 234 -25.61 6.79 7.33
N LEU A 235 -26.46 5.85 6.92
CA LEU A 235 -26.14 4.85 5.90
C LEU A 235 -25.99 5.46 4.50
N GLU A 236 -26.70 6.54 4.20
CA GLU A 236 -26.52 7.33 2.97
C GLU A 236 -25.12 7.95 2.87
N MET A 237 -24.45 8.19 3.99
CA MET A 237 -23.06 8.68 3.99
C MET A 237 -22.03 7.66 3.49
N MET A 238 -22.47 6.41 3.29
CA MET A 238 -21.63 5.27 2.90
C MET A 238 -21.98 4.73 1.50
N THR A 239 -22.67 5.53 0.68
CA THR A 239 -22.90 5.23 -0.74
C THR A 239 -21.61 5.30 -1.55
N ALA A 240 -21.58 4.63 -2.70
CA ALA A 240 -20.42 4.63 -3.61
C ALA A 240 -19.91 6.04 -3.91
N SER A 241 -20.80 6.98 -4.26
CA SER A 241 -20.43 8.35 -4.61
C SER A 241 -19.76 9.11 -3.45
N ARG A 242 -20.25 8.92 -2.22
CA ARG A 242 -19.66 9.54 -1.03
C ARG A 242 -18.40 8.83 -0.56
N ALA A 243 -18.30 7.52 -0.72
CA ALA A 243 -17.08 6.76 -0.47
C ALA A 243 -15.93 7.29 -1.34
N THR A 244 -16.18 7.51 -2.63
CA THR A 244 -15.20 8.09 -3.56
C THR A 244 -14.83 9.52 -3.22
N MET A 245 -15.80 10.36 -2.85
CA MET A 245 -15.53 11.74 -2.44
C MET A 245 -14.66 11.78 -1.19
N LYS A 246 -14.97 10.97 -0.17
CA LYS A 246 -14.14 10.83 1.05
C LYS A 246 -12.73 10.33 0.74
N LEU A 247 -12.58 9.45 -0.24
CA LEU A 247 -11.27 9.01 -0.70
C LEU A 247 -10.54 10.16 -1.40
N LYS A 248 -11.21 10.96 -2.24
CA LYS A 248 -10.60 12.10 -2.96
C LYS A 248 -10.18 13.24 -2.04
N GLU A 249 -10.88 13.47 -0.93
CA GLU A 249 -10.45 14.41 0.12
C GLU A 249 -9.12 14.02 0.78
N VAL A 250 -8.71 12.77 0.60
CA VAL A 250 -7.58 12.13 1.24
C VAL A 250 -6.33 12.11 0.32
N HIS A 251 -6.36 12.83 -0.80
CA HIS A 251 -5.38 12.73 -1.89
C HIS A 251 -3.92 13.02 -1.48
N ALA A 252 -3.03 12.08 -1.82
CA ALA A 252 -1.59 12.30 -1.96
C ALA A 252 -1.26 12.45 -3.46
N GLY A 253 -0.29 13.31 -3.80
CA GLY A 253 -0.10 13.91 -5.14
C GLY A 253 0.19 13.01 -6.36
N ASN A 254 -0.12 11.70 -6.32
CA ASN A 254 0.03 10.77 -7.43
C ASN A 254 -1.34 10.27 -7.96
N THR A 255 -1.86 10.97 -8.97
CA THR A 255 -3.22 10.80 -9.49
C THR A 255 -3.51 9.40 -10.04
N ASN A 256 -2.57 8.78 -10.76
CA ASN A 256 -2.84 7.51 -11.46
C ASN A 256 -2.99 6.31 -10.52
N VAL A 257 -2.16 6.25 -9.47
CA VAL A 257 -2.21 5.20 -8.43
C VAL A 257 -3.52 5.32 -7.64
N PHE A 258 -3.88 6.57 -7.33
CA PHE A 258 -5.07 6.89 -6.59
C PHE A 258 -6.35 6.57 -7.37
N ASP A 259 -6.38 6.83 -8.68
CA ASP A 259 -7.53 6.53 -9.54
C ASP A 259 -7.84 5.03 -9.58
N ALA A 260 -6.83 4.17 -9.72
CA ALA A 260 -7.03 2.71 -9.72
C ALA A 260 -7.60 2.18 -8.40
N VAL A 261 -7.15 2.71 -7.26
CA VAL A 261 -7.69 2.38 -5.93
C VAL A 261 -9.11 2.93 -5.77
N SER A 262 -9.35 4.15 -6.24
CA SER A 262 -10.67 4.79 -6.23
C SER A 262 -11.71 3.99 -7.01
N ASP A 263 -11.35 3.48 -8.18
CA ASP A 263 -12.22 2.63 -9.01
C ASP A 263 -12.54 1.30 -8.31
N ALA A 264 -11.56 0.69 -7.64
CA ALA A 264 -11.78 -0.52 -6.86
C ALA A 264 -12.75 -0.27 -5.69
N VAL A 265 -12.58 0.84 -4.95
CA VAL A 265 -13.48 1.26 -3.86
C VAL A 265 -14.89 1.55 -4.38
N LEU A 266 -15.00 2.24 -5.53
CA LEU A 266 -16.28 2.46 -6.22
C LEU A 266 -17.01 1.15 -6.50
N GLY A 267 -16.29 0.18 -7.05
CA GLY A 267 -16.83 -1.15 -7.33
C GLY A 267 -17.32 -1.88 -6.07
N ILE A 268 -16.59 -1.79 -4.96
CA ILE A 268 -16.98 -2.43 -3.69
C ILE A 268 -18.31 -1.87 -3.16
N PHE A 269 -18.46 -0.54 -3.16
CA PHE A 269 -19.62 0.16 -2.59
C PHE A 269 -20.73 0.45 -3.60
N ALA A 270 -20.59 0.01 -4.86
CA ALA A 270 -21.63 0.13 -5.86
C ALA A 270 -22.92 -0.54 -5.35
N ASP A 271 -23.97 0.27 -5.19
CA ASP A 271 -25.31 -0.15 -4.78
C ASP A 271 -26.06 -0.79 -5.96
N THR A 272 -25.62 -1.97 -6.39
CA THR A 272 -26.41 -2.76 -7.35
C THR A 272 -26.93 -4.03 -6.70
N PRO A 273 -28.23 -4.06 -6.32
CA PRO A 273 -28.97 -5.30 -6.22
C PRO A 273 -29.04 -5.92 -7.62
N GLY A 274 -28.56 -7.16 -7.79
CA GLY A 274 -28.93 -8.00 -8.94
C GLY A 274 -28.13 -7.82 -10.25
N LYS A 275 -27.01 -7.08 -10.27
CA LYS A 275 -26.04 -7.19 -11.38
C LYS A 275 -24.69 -7.68 -10.87
N PRO A 276 -24.09 -8.71 -11.49
CA PRO A 276 -22.72 -9.09 -11.19
C PRO A 276 -21.80 -8.05 -11.83
N HIS A 277 -21.45 -6.98 -11.11
CA HIS A 277 -20.18 -6.34 -11.42
C HIS A 277 -19.07 -7.32 -11.03
N GLU A 278 -18.00 -7.34 -11.83
CA GLU A 278 -16.78 -8.13 -11.57
C GLU A 278 -16.50 -8.12 -10.07
N ASN A 279 -16.40 -9.31 -9.49
CA ASN A 279 -16.41 -9.47 -8.06
C ASN A 279 -15.12 -8.87 -7.48
N VAL A 280 -15.16 -7.56 -7.17
CA VAL A 280 -14.03 -6.73 -6.72
C VAL A 280 -13.47 -7.19 -5.37
N CYS A 281 -14.23 -8.06 -4.71
CA CYS A 281 -13.89 -8.73 -3.46
C CYS A 281 -13.27 -10.11 -3.66
N THR A 282 -12.92 -10.49 -4.90
CA THR A 282 -12.17 -11.72 -5.18
C THR A 282 -10.67 -11.50 -5.11
N ARG A 283 -9.94 -12.59 -4.87
CA ARG A 283 -8.48 -12.62 -4.87
C ARG A 283 -7.87 -12.13 -6.20
N ASN A 284 -8.56 -12.37 -7.32
CA ASN A 284 -8.10 -11.96 -8.65
C ASN A 284 -8.11 -10.43 -8.82
N ALA A 285 -9.13 -9.74 -8.30
CA ALA A 285 -9.23 -8.28 -8.34
C ALA A 285 -8.08 -7.59 -7.57
N THR A 286 -7.60 -8.20 -6.47
CA THR A 286 -6.43 -7.67 -5.76
C THR A 286 -5.16 -7.79 -6.58
N SER A 287 -4.95 -8.93 -7.25
CA SER A 287 -3.78 -9.13 -8.12
C SER A 287 -3.78 -8.15 -9.29
N GLU A 288 -4.94 -7.90 -9.89
CA GLU A 288 -5.10 -6.91 -10.96
C GLU A 288 -4.86 -5.48 -10.48
N LEU A 289 -5.32 -5.14 -9.27
CA LEU A 289 -5.06 -3.85 -8.66
C LEU A 289 -3.55 -3.66 -8.42
N VAL A 290 -2.86 -4.66 -7.85
CA VAL A 290 -1.41 -4.63 -7.65
C VAL A 290 -0.67 -4.45 -8.99
N GLN A 291 -1.10 -5.14 -10.04
CA GLN A 291 -0.53 -4.97 -11.39
C GLN A 291 -0.75 -3.57 -11.96
N LYS A 292 -1.95 -2.99 -11.79
CA LYS A 292 -2.23 -1.59 -12.20
C LYS A 292 -1.35 -0.59 -11.44
N LEU A 293 -1.02 -0.89 -10.19
CA LEU A 293 -0.18 -0.06 -9.34
C LEU A 293 1.32 -0.21 -9.63
N LYS A 294 1.73 -1.28 -10.33
CA LYS A 294 3.14 -1.56 -10.71
C LYS A 294 3.66 -0.66 -11.84
N GLY A 295 2.82 0.19 -12.43
CA GLY A 295 3.19 1.05 -13.55
C GLY A 295 3.58 0.26 -14.81
N LYS A 296 3.85 0.97 -15.93
CA LYS A 296 4.24 0.32 -17.19
C LYS A 296 5.74 -0.02 -17.28
N SER A 297 6.59 0.61 -16.48
CA SER A 297 8.05 0.41 -16.48
C SER A 297 8.54 -0.64 -15.48
N GLY A 298 7.64 -1.20 -14.65
CA GLY A 298 8.04 -2.05 -13.53
C GLY A 298 8.59 -1.28 -12.34
N ASP A 299 8.61 0.06 -12.39
CA ASP A 299 8.97 0.91 -11.25
C ASP A 299 7.87 0.86 -10.20
N PHE A 300 8.25 0.49 -8.99
CA PHE A 300 7.36 0.40 -7.83
C PHE A 300 6.96 1.80 -7.34
N SER A 301 6.01 2.45 -8.01
CA SER A 301 5.55 3.79 -7.64
C SER A 301 4.99 3.86 -6.22
N LEU A 302 4.52 2.73 -5.67
CA LEU A 302 4.02 2.60 -4.30
C LEU A 302 5.11 2.53 -3.23
N LEU A 303 6.33 2.05 -3.56
CA LEU A 303 7.41 2.01 -2.57
C LEU A 303 7.99 3.40 -2.28
N ARG A 304 7.79 4.34 -3.21
CA ARG A 304 8.13 5.75 -3.00
C ARG A 304 7.05 6.53 -2.24
N ASP A 305 5.82 6.05 -2.21
CA ASP A 305 4.70 6.80 -1.66
C ASP A 305 3.78 5.94 -0.77
N THR A 306 4.27 5.65 0.44
CA THR A 306 3.54 4.93 1.49
C THR A 306 2.31 5.69 2.00
N SER A 307 2.16 6.96 1.61
CA SER A 307 1.01 7.79 1.96
C SER A 307 -0.29 7.18 1.43
N VAL A 308 -0.31 6.63 0.21
CA VAL A 308 -1.51 6.05 -0.41
C VAL A 308 -2.03 4.87 0.39
N ILE A 309 -1.14 3.99 0.87
CA ILE A 309 -1.52 2.84 1.70
C ILE A 309 -2.05 3.30 3.07
N THR A 310 -1.37 4.27 3.68
CA THR A 310 -1.76 4.84 4.98
C THR A 310 -3.15 5.48 4.90
N GLU A 311 -3.40 6.19 3.81
CA GLU A 311 -4.65 6.87 3.56
C GLU A 311 -5.79 5.92 3.21
N LEU A 312 -5.52 4.88 2.44
CA LEU A 312 -6.50 3.80 2.20
C LEU A 312 -6.85 3.09 3.51
N ASN A 313 -5.88 2.85 4.38
CA ASN A 313 -6.11 2.28 5.71
C ASN A 313 -6.97 3.21 6.59
N ARG A 314 -6.69 4.53 6.57
CA ARG A 314 -7.51 5.52 7.29
C ARG A 314 -8.94 5.54 6.75
N PHE A 315 -9.11 5.47 5.44
CA PHE A 315 -10.42 5.37 4.80
C PHE A 315 -11.17 4.10 5.23
N ALA A 316 -10.53 2.93 5.17
CA ALA A 316 -11.12 1.65 5.57
C ALA A 316 -11.57 1.67 7.04
N THR A 317 -10.71 2.16 7.93
CA THR A 317 -11.03 2.32 9.37
C THR A 317 -12.23 3.24 9.56
N LYS A 318 -12.25 4.40 8.90
CA LYS A 318 -13.36 5.38 8.99
C LYS A 318 -14.68 4.78 8.50
N MET A 319 -14.67 4.00 7.43
CA MET A 319 -15.87 3.34 6.92
C MET A 319 -16.38 2.27 7.88
N SER A 320 -15.49 1.46 8.46
CA SER A 320 -15.84 0.49 9.51
C SER A 320 -16.47 1.19 10.73
N ASP A 321 -15.91 2.31 11.18
CA ASP A 321 -16.42 3.02 12.36
C ASP A 321 -17.78 3.68 12.11
N GLU A 322 -17.98 4.24 10.91
CA GLU A 322 -19.29 4.74 10.49
C GLU A 322 -20.35 3.62 10.46
N LEU A 323 -19.97 2.42 9.98
CA LEU A 323 -20.85 1.26 9.98
C LEU A 323 -21.23 0.83 11.40
N LYS A 324 -20.25 0.70 12.30
CA LYS A 324 -20.51 0.38 13.72
C LYS A 324 -21.45 1.39 14.35
N GLY A 325 -21.26 2.68 14.04
CA GLY A 325 -22.15 3.76 14.47
C GLY A 325 -23.58 3.59 13.94
N ALA A 326 -23.73 3.19 12.68
CA ALA A 326 -25.02 2.93 12.07
C ALA A 326 -25.71 1.68 12.64
N VAL A 327 -24.98 0.58 12.84
CA VAL A 327 -25.49 -0.66 13.47
C VAL A 327 -25.97 -0.37 14.90
N LYS A 328 -25.21 0.39 15.70
CA LYS A 328 -25.64 0.80 17.04
C LYS A 328 -26.95 1.60 17.02
N ARG A 329 -27.16 2.45 16.01
CA ARG A 329 -28.41 3.20 15.84
C ARG A 329 -29.55 2.31 15.36
N MET A 330 -29.28 1.39 14.44
CA MET A 330 -30.24 0.38 14.01
C MET A 330 -30.77 -0.45 15.18
N ASN A 331 -29.91 -0.84 16.13
CA ASN A 331 -30.37 -1.51 17.35
C ASN A 331 -31.32 -0.63 18.18
N LYS A 332 -31.11 0.69 18.23
CA LYS A 332 -32.06 1.61 18.86
C LYS A 332 -33.39 1.66 18.11
N VAL A 333 -33.36 1.62 16.77
CA VAL A 333 -34.58 1.54 15.96
C VAL A 333 -35.36 0.27 16.30
N ALA A 334 -34.68 -0.88 16.42
CA ALA A 334 -35.33 -2.13 16.81
C ALA A 334 -36.01 -2.00 18.19
N VAL A 335 -35.31 -1.47 19.20
CA VAL A 335 -35.90 -1.20 20.52
C VAL A 335 -37.10 -0.26 20.44
N ARG A 336 -37.04 0.82 19.64
CA ARG A 336 -38.18 1.73 19.45
C ARG A 336 -39.35 1.07 18.71
N ALA A 337 -39.08 0.10 17.84
CA ALA A 337 -40.12 -0.66 17.17
C ALA A 337 -40.85 -1.58 18.16
N ASP A 338 -40.11 -2.22 19.07
CA ASP A 338 -40.69 -3.04 20.13
C ASP A 338 -41.53 -2.19 21.10
N GLU A 339 -41.01 -1.04 21.54
CA GLU A 339 -41.75 -0.09 22.39
C GLU A 339 -43.03 0.45 21.71
N ALA A 340 -42.98 0.74 20.40
CA ALA A 340 -44.14 1.22 19.65
C ALA A 340 -45.20 0.11 19.48
N ASN A 341 -44.76 -1.13 19.25
CA ASN A 341 -45.65 -2.30 19.21
C ASN A 341 -46.32 -2.56 20.56
N GLU A 342 -45.56 -2.50 21.65
CA GLU A 342 -46.08 -2.67 23.00
C GLU A 342 -47.10 -1.57 23.34
N ALA A 343 -46.78 -0.31 23.03
CA ALA A 343 -47.69 0.81 23.25
C ALA A 343 -48.99 0.69 22.44
N LEU A 344 -48.92 0.21 21.19
CA LEU A 344 -50.10 -0.09 20.37
C LEU A 344 -50.92 -1.23 20.99
N ALA A 345 -50.28 -2.33 21.38
CA ALA A 345 -50.96 -3.48 21.97
C ALA A 345 -51.69 -3.09 23.27
N GLU A 346 -51.03 -2.27 24.10
CA GLU A 346 -51.59 -1.73 25.33
C GLU A 346 -52.76 -0.77 25.04
N ALA A 347 -52.64 0.14 24.09
CA ALA A 347 -53.73 1.04 23.69
C ALA A 347 -54.98 0.27 23.22
N VAL A 348 -54.79 -0.78 22.42
CA VAL A 348 -55.86 -1.68 21.97
C VAL A 348 -56.46 -2.46 23.14
N ARG A 349 -55.64 -2.96 24.08
CA ARG A 349 -56.12 -3.64 25.29
C ARG A 349 -57.03 -2.71 26.12
N ARG A 350 -56.57 -1.48 26.38
CA ARG A 350 -57.35 -0.47 27.12
C ARG A 350 -58.68 -0.17 26.45
N ALA A 351 -58.69 -0.03 25.13
CA ALA A 351 -59.91 0.20 24.38
C ALA A 351 -60.91 -0.96 24.49
N ARG A 352 -60.42 -2.21 24.44
CA ARG A 352 -61.26 -3.41 24.59
C ARG A 352 -61.85 -3.51 25.99
N GLU A 353 -61.06 -3.23 27.02
CA GLU A 353 -61.53 -3.24 28.41
C GLU A 353 -62.56 -2.15 28.70
N ASP A 354 -62.33 -0.93 28.21
CA ASP A 354 -63.30 0.16 28.34
C ASP A 354 -64.62 -0.20 27.63
N SER A 355 -64.53 -0.77 26.43
CA SER A 355 -65.71 -1.26 25.69
C SER A 355 -66.47 -2.36 26.44
N ALA A 356 -65.75 -3.32 27.03
CA ALA A 356 -66.36 -4.40 27.81
C ALA A 356 -67.04 -3.87 29.08
N GLY A 357 -66.39 -2.96 29.81
CA GLY A 357 -66.95 -2.31 31.01
C GLY A 357 -68.25 -1.55 30.70
N ARG A 358 -68.27 -0.79 29.58
CA ARG A 358 -69.47 -0.08 29.11
C ARG A 358 -70.62 -1.03 28.76
N ARG A 359 -70.35 -2.20 28.19
CA ARG A 359 -71.39 -3.20 27.83
C ARG A 359 -71.98 -3.92 29.05
N CYS A 360 -71.22 -4.05 30.13
CA CYS A 360 -71.69 -4.72 31.36
C CYS A 360 -72.53 -3.82 32.26
N LEU A 361 -72.33 -2.49 32.22
CA LEU A 361 -73.07 -1.52 33.04
C LEU A 361 -74.61 -1.60 32.92
N PRO A 362 -75.20 -1.67 31.70
CA PRO A 362 -76.65 -1.83 31.55
C PRO A 362 -77.18 -3.13 32.14
N LEU A 363 -76.44 -4.24 31.98
CA LEU A 363 -76.81 -5.54 32.55
C LEU A 363 -76.75 -5.51 34.07
N GLN A 364 -75.71 -4.89 34.65
CA GLN A 364 -75.56 -4.74 36.09
C GLN A 364 -76.66 -3.85 36.69
N GLN A 365 -77.04 -2.77 35.99
CA GLN A 365 -78.18 -1.94 36.39
C GLN A 365 -79.51 -2.71 36.31
N LEU A 366 -79.71 -3.53 35.28
CA LEU A 366 -80.88 -4.40 35.16
C LEU A 366 -80.93 -5.44 36.30
N PHE A 367 -79.80 -6.10 36.60
CA PHE A 367 -79.70 -7.07 37.69
C PHE A 367 -79.93 -6.42 39.05
N ASN A 368 -79.35 -5.23 39.30
CA ASN A 368 -79.57 -4.49 40.54
C ASN A 368 -81.03 -4.05 40.70
N ALA A 369 -81.66 -3.57 39.62
CA ALA A 369 -83.08 -3.21 39.62
C ALA A 369 -83.99 -4.41 39.88
N LEU A 370 -83.67 -5.59 39.31
CA LEU A 370 -84.41 -6.83 39.55
C LEU A 370 -84.17 -7.42 40.95
N SER A 371 -82.99 -7.20 41.55
CA SER A 371 -82.67 -7.65 42.91
C SER A 371 -83.31 -6.81 44.01
N GLY A 372 -83.73 -5.58 43.71
CA GLY A 372 -84.48 -4.72 44.64
C GLY A 372 -85.99 -4.98 44.68
N TRP A 373 -86.48 -5.97 43.92
CA TRP A 373 -87.89 -6.38 43.87
C TRP A 373 -88.18 -7.66 44.68
N TRP A 374 -87.20 -8.17 45.43
CA TRP A 374 -87.34 -9.31 46.35
C TRP A 374 -87.22 -8.88 47.80
#